data_AF-A0AAE1QTG9-F1
#
_entry.id   AF-A0AAE1QTG9-F1
#
_cell.length_a   1.000
_cell.length_b   1.000
_cell.length_c   1.000
_cell.angle_alpha   90.00
_cell.angle_beta   90.00
_cell.angle_gamma   90.00
#
_symmetry.space_group_name_H-M   'P 1'
#
loop_
_entity.id
_entity.type
_entity.pdbx_description
1 polymer ?
#
loop_
_entity_poly.entity_id
_entity_poly.type
_entity_poly.pdbx_seq_one_letter_code
_entity_poly.pdbx_strand_id
1 'polypeptide(L)'
;MIHTERVQISFVDTLSVCVKGLTQLFLMAFGSTSPTMMLQHNLSSLVRGTPGKYVDAVLTIPKGTLFPMCGMNLAFNRELIGPAMYFGLMGDGQPIGRYDDMWAGWCTKVICDHLGLGIKTGLPYIWHSKASNPFVNLKKEYKGIYWQEEIIPFFQAVTLPKECTTVQQCYIELAKQVKAKLSNIDRYFTKLADAMVTWIEAWDELNPTGENLAKLSISNGKTK
;
A
#
# COMPACT_ATOMS: atom_id res chain seq x y z
N MET A 1 15.19 -6.70 35.27
CA MET A 1 15.21 -5.24 35.01
C MET A 1 16.05 -5.05 33.77
N ILE A 2 15.43 -5.01 32.58
CA ILE A 2 16.13 -4.94 31.30
C ILE A 2 15.54 -3.75 30.53
N HIS A 3 16.44 -2.86 30.09
CA HIS A 3 16.16 -1.56 29.49
C HIS A 3 15.18 -1.66 28.31
N THR A 4 14.13 -0.84 28.38
CA THR A 4 13.19 -0.59 27.29
C THR A 4 13.80 0.48 26.38
N GLU A 5 14.46 0.07 25.29
CA GLU A 5 14.76 1.01 24.20
C GLU A 5 13.54 1.09 23.26
N ARG A 6 13.10 2.31 23.00
CA ARG A 6 11.92 2.62 22.19
C ARG A 6 12.27 2.48 20.71
N VAL A 7 11.51 1.66 19.99
CA VAL A 7 11.48 1.75 18.53
C VAL A 7 10.02 1.79 18.08
N GLN A 8 9.66 2.95 17.53
CA GLN A 8 8.36 3.28 16.97
C GLN A 8 8.44 2.98 15.47
N ILE A 9 7.61 2.09 14.94
CA ILE A 9 7.43 2.00 13.47
C ILE A 9 6.42 3.07 13.09
N SER A 10 6.92 4.29 12.95
CA SER A 10 6.27 5.34 12.15
C SER A 10 7.19 5.60 10.98
N PHE A 11 6.72 5.37 9.77
CA PHE A 11 7.41 5.81 8.55
C PHE A 11 7.58 7.35 8.53
N VAL A 12 6.84 8.08 9.38
CA VAL A 12 7.00 9.52 9.66
C VAL A 12 8.31 9.83 10.40
N ASP A 13 8.89 8.90 11.17
CA ASP A 13 10.10 9.16 11.94
C ASP A 13 11.36 9.19 11.06
N THR A 14 11.43 8.39 9.99
CA THR A 14 12.57 8.40 9.06
C THR A 14 12.65 9.72 8.27
N LEU A 15 11.49 10.29 7.89
CA LEU A 15 11.44 11.63 7.28
C LEU A 15 11.63 12.74 8.33
N SER A 16 11.14 12.57 9.56
CA SER A 16 11.28 13.58 10.63
C SER A 16 12.74 13.78 11.07
N VAL A 17 13.58 12.75 11.08
CA VAL A 17 15.00 12.89 11.44
C VAL A 17 15.74 13.70 10.37
N CYS A 18 15.43 13.49 9.09
CA CYS A 18 16.06 14.20 7.98
C CYS A 18 15.65 15.70 7.95
N VAL A 19 14.36 15.99 8.22
CA VAL A 19 13.85 17.37 8.27
C VAL A 19 14.31 18.12 9.54
N LYS A 20 14.40 17.44 10.69
CA LYS A 20 14.92 18.05 11.94
C LYS A 20 16.41 18.40 11.83
N GLY A 21 17.20 17.55 11.17
CA GLY A 21 18.62 17.85 10.91
C GLY A 21 18.83 19.10 10.04
N LEU A 22 18.00 19.26 9.01
CA LEU A 22 18.06 20.44 8.13
C LEU A 22 17.58 21.73 8.80
N THR A 23 16.54 21.64 9.65
CA THR A 23 15.98 22.81 10.34
C THR A 23 16.92 23.31 11.45
N GLN A 24 17.63 22.40 12.12
CA GLN A 24 18.63 22.75 13.15
C GLN A 24 19.85 23.47 12.54
N LEU A 25 20.30 23.07 11.35
CA LEU A 25 21.38 23.77 10.64
C LEU A 25 20.96 25.18 10.16
N PHE A 26 19.69 25.35 9.79
CA PHE A 26 19.17 26.64 9.34
C PHE A 26 19.01 27.65 10.50
N LEU A 27 18.64 27.18 11.69
CA LEU A 27 18.48 28.02 12.89
C LEU A 27 19.80 28.39 13.58
N MET A 28 20.89 27.65 13.35
CA MET A 28 22.22 28.06 13.82
C MET A 28 22.86 29.14 12.94
N ALA A 29 22.40 29.31 11.70
CA ALA A 29 22.95 30.29 10.76
C ALA A 29 22.32 31.69 10.90
N PHE A 30 21.13 31.81 11.49
CA PHE A 30 20.46 33.11 11.71
C PHE A 30 19.92 33.19 13.13
N GLY A 31 20.69 33.82 14.01
CA GLY A 31 20.29 34.12 15.37
C GLY A 31 19.04 34.99 15.41
N SER A 32 17.91 34.40 15.75
CA SER A 32 16.66 35.11 16.04
C SER A 32 16.29 34.88 17.51
N THR A 33 16.43 35.94 18.30
CA THR A 33 15.95 36.03 19.67
C THR A 33 14.46 36.35 19.65
N SER A 34 13.60 35.35 19.76
CA SER A 34 12.19 35.54 20.14
C SER A 34 11.73 34.35 20.99
N PRO A 35 11.09 34.58 22.16
CA PRO A 35 10.73 33.52 23.07
C PRO A 35 9.49 32.79 22.54
N THR A 36 9.68 31.63 21.91
CA THR A 36 8.58 30.72 21.61
C THR A 36 8.11 30.10 22.92
N MET A 37 6.88 30.44 23.32
CA MET A 37 6.16 29.83 24.44
C MET A 37 6.04 28.32 24.17
N MET A 38 6.96 27.53 24.75
CA MET A 38 6.91 26.08 24.72
C MET A 38 5.74 25.64 25.61
N LEU A 39 4.57 25.48 24.99
CA LEU A 39 3.49 24.70 25.58
C LEU A 39 4.02 23.26 25.72
N GLN A 40 4.40 22.91 26.94
CA GLN A 40 4.89 21.59 27.32
C GLN A 40 3.71 20.62 27.32
N HIS A 41 3.17 20.32 26.14
CA HIS A 41 2.27 19.19 25.97
C HIS A 41 3.12 17.93 26.03
N ASN A 42 3.02 17.25 27.17
CA ASN A 42 3.53 15.90 27.39
C ASN A 42 3.05 14.97 26.25
N LEU A 43 3.94 14.68 25.29
CA LEU A 43 3.70 13.80 24.15
C LEU A 43 3.42 12.34 24.58
N SER A 44 3.60 12.02 25.86
CA SER A 44 3.29 10.73 26.47
C SER A 44 1.81 10.51 26.80
N SER A 45 0.97 11.56 26.71
CA SER A 45 -0.45 11.50 27.09
C SER A 45 -1.41 11.22 25.92
N LEU A 46 -0.92 11.19 24.67
CA LEU A 46 -1.77 11.16 23.47
C LEU A 46 -1.77 9.84 22.69
N VAL A 47 -1.06 8.80 23.15
CA VAL A 47 -1.09 7.47 22.50
C VAL A 47 -1.18 6.37 23.56
N ARG A 48 -2.23 6.42 24.38
CA ARG A 48 -2.83 5.19 24.93
C ARG A 48 -4.27 5.20 24.45
N GLY A 49 -4.57 4.40 23.44
CA GLY A 49 -5.96 4.13 23.08
C GLY A 49 -6.67 3.62 24.33
N THR A 50 -7.60 4.41 24.86
CA THR A 50 -8.56 3.93 25.86
C THR A 50 -9.29 2.72 25.26
N PRO A 51 -9.36 1.57 25.95
CA PRO A 51 -10.18 0.45 25.50
C PRO A 51 -11.62 0.96 25.31
N GLY A 52 -12.17 0.85 24.10
CA GLY A 52 -13.56 1.23 23.79
C GLY A 52 -13.77 2.56 23.08
N LYS A 53 -12.73 3.33 22.73
CA LYS A 53 -12.87 4.48 21.80
C LYS A 53 -12.20 4.16 20.47
N TYR A 54 -12.99 3.88 19.44
CA TYR A 54 -12.52 3.94 18.06
C TYR A 54 -12.00 5.36 17.80
N VAL A 55 -10.77 5.47 17.30
CA VAL A 55 -10.17 6.75 16.93
C VAL A 55 -10.97 7.37 15.78
N ASP A 56 -11.49 8.57 15.99
CA ASP A 56 -12.23 9.34 14.98
C ASP A 56 -11.29 10.17 14.08
N ALA A 57 -10.14 9.59 13.72
CA ALA A 57 -9.15 10.20 12.84
C ALA A 57 -9.16 9.47 11.51
N VAL A 58 -10.03 9.92 10.61
CA VAL A 58 -10.12 9.42 9.25
C VAL A 58 -9.60 10.51 8.30
N LEU A 59 -8.43 10.29 7.73
CA LEU A 59 -7.78 11.17 6.78
C LEU A 59 -8.03 10.65 5.36
N THR A 60 -8.44 11.55 4.46
CA THR A 60 -8.46 11.24 3.04
C THR A 60 -7.05 11.32 2.48
N ILE A 61 -6.63 10.29 1.75
CA ILE A 61 -5.32 10.26 1.11
C ILE A 61 -5.38 11.15 -0.15
N PRO A 62 -4.53 12.18 -0.29
CA PRO A 62 -4.55 13.05 -1.45
C PRO A 62 -4.32 12.30 -2.77
N LYS A 63 -4.90 12.81 -3.86
CA LYS A 63 -4.64 12.30 -5.21
C LYS A 63 -3.14 12.43 -5.55
N GLY A 64 -2.58 11.41 -6.19
CA GLY A 64 -1.15 11.35 -6.55
C GLY A 64 -0.21 11.01 -5.39
N THR A 65 -0.73 10.79 -4.18
CA THR A 65 0.09 10.39 -3.02
C THR A 65 -0.07 8.90 -2.75
N LEU A 66 1.04 8.16 -2.72
CA LEU A 66 1.05 6.76 -2.29
C LEU A 66 0.95 6.64 -0.77
N PHE A 67 0.55 5.48 -0.28
CA PHE A 67 0.42 5.23 1.15
C PHE A 67 0.81 3.79 1.51
N PRO A 68 1.32 3.55 2.71
CA PRO A 68 1.65 2.20 3.18
C PRO A 68 0.36 1.51 3.66
N MET A 69 -0.36 0.86 2.74
CA MET A 69 -1.58 0.12 3.08
C MET A 69 -1.26 -1.06 3.99
N CYS A 70 -2.12 -1.31 4.99
CA CYS A 70 -1.98 -2.44 5.91
C CYS A 70 -3.12 -3.43 5.70
N GLY A 71 -2.79 -4.69 5.39
CA GLY A 71 -3.79 -5.73 5.15
C GLY A 71 -4.58 -6.20 6.38
N MET A 72 -4.08 -5.93 7.60
CA MET A 72 -4.71 -6.38 8.86
C MET A 72 -5.94 -5.54 9.26
N ASN A 73 -6.07 -4.33 8.75
CA ASN A 73 -7.16 -3.40 9.08
C ASN A 73 -7.65 -2.70 7.81
N LEU A 74 -8.14 -3.52 6.87
CA LEU A 74 -8.57 -3.10 5.55
C LEU A 74 -10.06 -3.35 5.39
N ALA A 75 -10.77 -2.32 4.93
CA ALA A 75 -12.15 -2.42 4.47
C ALA A 75 -12.26 -1.76 3.10
N PHE A 76 -13.00 -2.39 2.18
CA PHE A 76 -13.21 -1.86 0.83
C PHE A 76 -14.59 -2.27 0.31
N ASN A 77 -15.13 -1.49 -0.60
CA ASN A 77 -16.34 -1.86 -1.32
C ASN A 77 -15.97 -2.86 -2.43
N ARG A 78 -16.43 -4.11 -2.27
CA ARG A 78 -16.12 -5.22 -3.18
C ARG A 78 -16.57 -4.95 -4.61
N GLU A 79 -17.74 -4.38 -4.80
CA GLU A 79 -18.29 -4.07 -6.13
C GLU A 79 -17.52 -2.93 -6.80
N LEU A 80 -17.05 -1.97 -6.00
CA LEU A 80 -16.38 -0.77 -6.48
C LEU A 80 -14.91 -0.99 -6.84
N ILE A 81 -14.15 -1.72 -6.01
CA ILE A 81 -12.68 -1.82 -6.14
C ILE A 81 -12.13 -3.25 -5.95
N GLY A 82 -13.01 -4.24 -5.74
CA GLY A 82 -12.63 -5.62 -5.51
C GLY A 82 -11.64 -6.23 -6.52
N PRO A 83 -11.78 -5.99 -7.85
CA PRO A 83 -10.83 -6.52 -8.82
C PRO A 83 -9.39 -6.04 -8.61
N ALA A 84 -9.18 -4.84 -8.05
CA ALA A 84 -7.85 -4.32 -7.77
C ALA A 84 -7.24 -4.84 -6.45
N MET A 85 -8.02 -5.57 -5.65
CA MET A 85 -7.61 -6.00 -4.32
C MET A 85 -6.85 -7.33 -4.34
N TYR A 86 -5.69 -7.33 -5.01
CA TYR A 86 -4.79 -8.48 -5.12
C TYR A 86 -3.42 -8.18 -4.51
N PHE A 87 -3.03 -9.02 -3.55
CA PHE A 87 -1.79 -8.90 -2.77
C PHE A 87 -0.56 -9.45 -3.50
N GLY A 88 -0.72 -9.89 -4.75
CA GLY A 88 0.36 -10.46 -5.53
C GLY A 88 0.62 -11.94 -5.21
N LEU A 89 1.76 -12.44 -5.69
CA LEU A 89 2.17 -13.81 -5.45
C LEU A 89 2.73 -13.92 -4.04
N MET A 90 1.93 -14.55 -3.17
CA MET A 90 2.17 -14.72 -1.74
C MET A 90 2.53 -16.17 -1.39
N GLY A 91 3.18 -16.34 -0.25
CA GLY A 91 3.51 -17.66 0.31
C GLY A 91 5.00 -17.88 0.52
N ASP A 92 5.34 -19.06 1.02
CA ASP A 92 6.74 -19.41 1.30
C ASP A 92 7.57 -19.39 0.01
N GLY A 93 8.79 -18.85 0.12
CA GLY A 93 9.68 -18.65 -1.02
C GLY A 93 9.33 -17.49 -1.97
N GLN A 94 8.25 -16.73 -1.74
CA GLN A 94 7.97 -15.53 -2.54
C GLN A 94 8.80 -14.33 -2.04
N PRO A 95 9.49 -13.62 -2.95
CA PRO A 95 10.47 -12.58 -2.58
C PRO A 95 9.85 -11.26 -2.13
N ILE A 96 8.56 -11.02 -2.40
CA ILE A 96 7.85 -9.80 -1.99
C ILE A 96 7.70 -9.70 -0.47
N GLY A 97 7.69 -10.84 0.23
CA GLY A 97 7.71 -10.89 1.69
C GLY A 97 6.54 -10.14 2.33
N ARG A 98 6.86 -9.07 3.07
CA ARG A 98 5.88 -8.23 3.80
C ARG A 98 5.52 -6.93 3.09
N TYR A 99 5.80 -6.83 1.79
CA TYR A 99 5.51 -5.65 0.97
C TYR A 99 4.27 -5.83 0.10
N ASP A 100 3.53 -6.91 0.32
CA ASP A 100 2.38 -7.34 -0.45
C ASP A 100 1.14 -6.47 -0.24
N ASP A 101 0.89 -6.05 1.00
CA ASP A 101 -0.19 -5.14 1.33
C ASP A 101 0.08 -3.75 0.78
N MET A 102 1.32 -3.27 0.88
CA MET A 102 1.76 -2.04 0.23
C MET A 102 1.61 -2.09 -1.28
N TRP A 103 2.01 -3.20 -1.93
CA TRP A 103 1.83 -3.41 -3.36
C TRP A 103 0.36 -3.32 -3.77
N ALA A 104 -0.53 -4.08 -3.13
CA ALA A 104 -1.96 -4.01 -3.37
C ALA A 104 -2.50 -2.58 -3.16
N GLY A 105 -1.97 -1.89 -2.16
CA GLY A 105 -2.35 -0.52 -1.81
C GLY A 105 -2.00 0.47 -2.89
N TRP A 106 -0.79 0.36 -3.45
CA TRP A 106 -0.32 1.23 -4.53
C TRP A 106 -1.03 0.97 -5.85
N CYS A 107 -1.25 -0.31 -6.21
CA CYS A 107 -2.09 -0.67 -7.36
C CYS A 107 -3.49 -0.07 -7.23
N THR A 108 -4.12 -0.27 -6.07
CA THR A 108 -5.45 0.28 -5.79
C THR A 108 -5.43 1.81 -5.83
N LYS A 109 -4.39 2.45 -5.28
CA LYS A 109 -4.31 3.92 -5.24
C LYS A 109 -4.28 4.53 -6.62
N VAL A 110 -3.44 4.02 -7.52
CA VAL A 110 -3.32 4.53 -8.88
C VAL A 110 -4.64 4.39 -9.64
N ILE A 111 -5.32 3.26 -9.46
CA ILE A 111 -6.61 3.01 -10.12
C ILE A 111 -7.71 3.90 -9.54
N CYS A 112 -7.78 4.04 -8.21
CA CYS A 112 -8.72 4.95 -7.56
C CYS A 112 -8.51 6.39 -8.03
N ASP A 113 -7.26 6.86 -8.10
CA ASP A 113 -6.95 8.22 -8.56
C ASP A 113 -7.37 8.48 -10.01
N HIS A 114 -7.22 7.45 -10.86
CA HIS A 114 -7.65 7.49 -12.27
C HIS A 114 -9.17 7.54 -12.41
N LEU A 115 -9.88 6.70 -11.65
CA LEU A 115 -11.34 6.58 -11.68
C LEU A 115 -12.06 7.64 -10.81
N GLY A 116 -11.32 8.50 -10.10
CA GLY A 116 -11.89 9.53 -9.22
C GLY A 116 -12.47 8.99 -7.92
N LEU A 117 -11.98 7.83 -7.45
CA LEU A 117 -12.39 7.19 -6.20
C LEU A 117 -11.48 7.63 -5.04
N GLY A 118 -12.06 7.73 -3.85
CA GLY A 118 -11.36 8.13 -2.64
C GLY A 118 -10.85 6.95 -1.82
N ILE A 119 -9.66 7.11 -1.22
CA ILE A 119 -9.15 6.21 -0.18
C ILE A 119 -9.01 6.97 1.12
N LYS A 120 -9.38 6.33 2.21
CA LYS A 120 -9.27 6.85 3.57
C LYS A 120 -8.31 5.99 4.39
N THR A 121 -7.53 6.64 5.23
CA THR A 121 -6.65 6.00 6.21
C THR A 121 -6.94 6.57 7.59
N GLY A 122 -6.55 5.84 8.64
CA GLY A 122 -6.74 6.27 10.02
C GLY A 122 -5.68 5.69 10.93
N LEU A 123 -5.80 6.00 12.23
CA LEU A 123 -4.89 5.44 13.22
C LEU A 123 -5.08 3.92 13.36
N PRO A 124 -4.01 3.17 13.64
CA PRO A 124 -4.12 1.74 13.88
C PRO A 124 -5.00 1.47 15.11
N TYR A 125 -6.02 0.62 14.94
CA TYR A 125 -6.91 0.22 16.04
C TYR A 125 -6.37 -0.96 16.87
N ILE A 126 -5.44 -1.72 16.31
CA ILE A 126 -4.92 -2.95 16.91
C ILE A 126 -3.47 -2.74 17.31
N TRP A 127 -3.19 -2.98 18.59
CA TRP A 127 -1.82 -3.11 19.06
C TRP A 127 -1.35 -4.55 18.85
N HIS A 128 -0.43 -4.76 17.92
CA HIS A 128 0.13 -6.08 17.64
C HIS A 128 1.61 -6.15 18.03
N SER A 129 1.89 -6.84 19.15
CA SER A 129 3.26 -7.15 19.56
C SER A 129 3.74 -8.42 18.85
N LYS A 130 4.48 -8.27 17.76
CA LYS A 130 5.15 -9.41 17.10
C LYS A 130 6.44 -9.76 17.85
N ALA A 131 6.47 -10.92 18.50
CA ALA A 131 7.70 -11.53 18.97
C ALA A 131 8.43 -12.15 17.78
N SER A 132 9.39 -11.44 17.19
CA SER A 132 10.19 -11.99 16.09
C SER A 132 11.60 -11.43 16.12
N ASN A 133 12.56 -12.22 15.64
CA ASN A 133 13.96 -11.81 15.58
C ASN A 133 14.14 -10.71 14.50
N PRO A 134 14.59 -9.49 14.87
CA PRO A 134 14.71 -8.39 13.92
C PRO A 134 15.64 -8.69 12.73
N PHE A 135 16.75 -9.39 12.98
CA PHE A 135 17.73 -9.71 11.95
C PHE A 135 17.22 -10.77 10.96
N VAL A 136 16.44 -11.74 11.44
CA VAL A 136 15.81 -12.74 10.56
C VAL A 136 14.76 -12.08 9.67
N ASN A 137 13.99 -11.14 10.21
CA ASN A 137 13.02 -10.39 9.41
C ASN A 137 13.71 -9.50 8.37
N LEU A 138 14.76 -8.77 8.74
CA LEU A 138 15.51 -7.93 7.81
C LEU A 138 16.05 -8.75 6.63
N LYS A 139 16.59 -9.95 6.89
CA LYS A 139 17.03 -10.88 5.83
C LYS A 139 15.89 -11.41 4.93
N LYS A 140 14.66 -11.40 5.40
CA LYS A 140 13.48 -11.75 4.58
C LYS A 140 12.95 -10.54 3.80
N GLU A 141 13.14 -9.34 4.34
CA GLU A 141 12.57 -8.09 3.83
C GLU A 141 13.54 -7.29 2.95
N TYR A 142 14.84 -7.64 2.92
CA TYR A 142 15.87 -6.84 2.23
C TYR A 142 15.58 -6.59 0.75
N LYS A 143 15.04 -7.58 0.03
CA LYS A 143 14.68 -7.43 -1.39
C LYS A 143 13.60 -6.36 -1.57
N GLY A 144 12.57 -6.39 -0.73
CA GLY A 144 11.49 -5.40 -0.79
C GLY A 144 11.96 -3.98 -0.44
N ILE A 145 12.93 -3.83 0.47
CA ILE A 145 13.57 -2.52 0.72
C ILE A 145 14.27 -2.03 -0.54
N TYR A 146 15.09 -2.89 -1.18
CA TYR A 146 15.84 -2.51 -2.38
C TYR A 146 14.92 -2.20 -3.56
N TRP A 147 13.88 -3.01 -3.77
CA TRP A 147 12.96 -2.82 -4.89
C TRP A 147 12.11 -1.55 -4.78
N GLN A 148 11.87 -1.04 -3.57
CA GLN A 148 11.09 0.18 -3.40
C GLN A 148 11.70 1.40 -4.07
N GLU A 149 13.03 1.45 -4.20
CA GLU A 149 13.73 2.53 -4.92
C GLU A 149 13.29 2.64 -6.38
N GLU A 150 12.84 1.54 -6.99
CA GLU A 150 12.32 1.51 -8.36
C GLU A 150 10.78 1.46 -8.41
N ILE A 151 10.15 0.72 -7.49
CA ILE A 151 8.69 0.54 -7.45
C ILE A 151 7.96 1.85 -7.10
N ILE A 152 8.46 2.63 -6.13
CA ILE A 152 7.80 3.87 -5.70
C ILE A 152 7.80 4.90 -6.84
N PRO A 153 8.95 5.23 -7.48
CA PRO A 153 8.95 6.12 -8.64
C PRO A 153 8.11 5.57 -9.79
N PHE A 154 8.11 4.25 -10.02
CA PHE A 154 7.22 3.63 -11.00
C PHE A 154 5.76 3.98 -10.74
N PHE A 155 5.22 3.70 -9.55
CA PHE A 155 3.81 3.98 -9.23
C PHE A 155 3.49 5.47 -9.23
N GLN A 156 4.42 6.33 -8.83
CA GLN A 156 4.26 7.79 -8.93
C GLN A 156 4.18 8.27 -10.38
N ALA A 157 4.82 7.58 -11.32
CA ALA A 157 4.85 7.90 -12.74
C ALA A 157 3.79 7.15 -13.57
N VAL A 158 3.08 6.17 -13.01
CA VAL A 158 2.03 5.45 -13.75
C VAL A 158 0.95 6.44 -14.17
N THR A 159 0.67 6.44 -15.47
CA THR A 159 -0.50 7.11 -16.04
C THR A 159 -1.31 6.05 -16.78
N LEU A 160 -2.61 5.98 -16.49
CA LEU A 160 -3.52 5.07 -17.16
C LEU A 160 -4.25 5.80 -18.30
N PRO A 161 -4.49 5.12 -19.45
CA PRO A 161 -5.27 5.68 -20.55
C PRO A 161 -6.69 6.06 -20.12
N LYS A 162 -7.25 7.12 -20.71
CA LYS A 162 -8.60 7.60 -20.37
C LYS A 162 -9.70 6.59 -20.75
N GLU A 163 -9.38 5.71 -21.69
CA GLU A 163 -10.22 4.65 -22.19
C GLU A 163 -10.40 3.53 -21.16
N CYS A 164 -9.48 3.40 -20.19
CA CYS A 164 -9.63 2.50 -19.06
C CYS A 164 -10.65 3.10 -18.09
N THR A 165 -11.90 2.64 -18.18
CA THR A 165 -13.04 3.17 -17.41
C THR A 165 -13.51 2.22 -16.32
N THR A 166 -13.07 0.96 -16.35
CA THR A 166 -13.35 -0.04 -15.31
C THR A 166 -12.10 -0.41 -14.53
N VAL A 167 -12.28 -0.92 -13.30
CA VAL A 167 -11.17 -1.39 -12.46
C VAL A 167 -10.39 -2.51 -13.15
N GLN A 168 -11.08 -3.46 -13.77
CA GLN A 168 -10.48 -4.56 -14.52
C GLN A 168 -9.58 -4.03 -15.65
N GLN A 169 -10.08 -3.10 -16.48
CA GLN A 169 -9.30 -2.51 -17.56
C GLN A 169 -8.06 -1.78 -17.03
N CYS A 170 -8.22 -1.00 -15.97
CA CYS A 170 -7.12 -0.29 -15.32
C CYS A 170 -6.07 -1.27 -14.78
N TYR A 171 -6.51 -2.37 -14.15
CA TYR A 171 -5.62 -3.37 -13.54
C TYR A 171 -4.85 -4.16 -14.60
N ILE A 172 -5.50 -4.54 -15.70
CA ILE A 172 -4.85 -5.19 -16.84
C ILE A 172 -3.81 -4.26 -17.49
N GLU A 173 -4.15 -2.99 -17.67
CA GLU A 173 -3.20 -2.02 -18.22
C GLU A 173 -2.02 -1.78 -17.29
N LEU A 174 -2.28 -1.68 -15.98
CA LEU A 174 -1.22 -1.62 -14.97
C LEU A 174 -0.32 -2.86 -15.03
N ALA A 175 -0.88 -4.06 -15.18
CA ALA A 175 -0.10 -5.30 -15.31
C ALA A 175 0.85 -5.27 -16.51
N LYS A 176 0.41 -4.72 -17.65
CA LYS A 176 1.29 -4.52 -18.82
C LYS A 176 2.46 -3.58 -18.49
N GLN A 177 2.18 -2.47 -17.81
CA GLN A 177 3.23 -1.52 -17.41
C GLN A 177 4.20 -2.14 -16.39
N VAL A 178 3.71 -2.92 -15.42
CA VAL A 178 4.54 -3.69 -14.49
C VAL A 178 5.46 -4.64 -15.24
N LYS A 179 4.93 -5.40 -16.21
CA LYS A 179 5.73 -6.32 -17.03
C LYS A 179 6.81 -5.57 -17.82
N ALA A 180 6.47 -4.43 -18.41
CA ALA A 180 7.39 -3.67 -19.24
C ALA A 180 8.49 -2.96 -18.43
N LYS A 181 8.16 -2.40 -17.26
CA LYS A 181 9.04 -1.49 -16.51
C LYS A 181 9.72 -2.11 -15.29
N LEU A 182 9.18 -3.18 -14.72
CA LEU A 182 9.71 -3.80 -13.50
C LEU A 182 10.34 -5.19 -13.72
N SER A 183 10.17 -5.80 -14.88
CA SER A 183 10.75 -7.14 -15.18
C SER A 183 12.28 -7.17 -15.16
N ASN A 184 12.94 -6.03 -15.35
CA ASN A 184 14.40 -5.88 -15.25
C ASN A 184 14.91 -5.95 -13.79
N ILE A 185 14.03 -5.70 -12.81
CA ILE A 185 14.41 -5.69 -11.39
C ILE A 185 14.58 -7.13 -10.87
N ASP A 186 13.59 -7.98 -11.13
CA ASP A 186 13.60 -9.41 -10.76
C ASP A 186 12.56 -10.16 -11.61
N ARG A 187 12.84 -11.42 -11.94
CA ARG A 187 11.92 -12.33 -12.66
C ARG A 187 10.55 -12.45 -11.97
N TYR A 188 10.50 -12.21 -10.67
CA TYR A 188 9.25 -12.10 -9.91
C TYR A 188 8.23 -11.18 -10.57
N PHE A 189 8.63 -9.99 -11.04
CA PHE A 189 7.69 -9.02 -11.62
C PHE A 189 7.12 -9.47 -12.97
N THR A 190 7.88 -10.22 -13.76
CA THR A 190 7.36 -10.85 -14.97
C THR A 190 6.24 -11.84 -14.64
N LYS A 191 6.47 -12.71 -13.65
CA LYS A 191 5.48 -13.69 -13.21
C LYS A 191 4.29 -13.02 -12.52
N LEU A 192 4.54 -11.96 -11.74
CA LEU A 192 3.52 -11.20 -11.06
C LEU A 192 2.59 -10.51 -12.06
N ALA A 193 3.12 -9.91 -13.12
CA ALA A 193 2.29 -9.29 -14.15
C ALA A 193 1.35 -10.30 -14.83
N ASP A 194 1.84 -11.50 -15.13
CA ASP A 194 0.99 -12.56 -15.67
C ASP A 194 -0.10 -12.97 -14.66
N ALA A 195 0.29 -13.11 -13.38
CA ALA A 195 -0.65 -13.43 -12.30
C ALA A 195 -1.69 -12.32 -12.05
N MET A 196 -1.34 -11.05 -12.27
CA MET A 196 -2.27 -9.92 -12.19
C MET A 196 -3.37 -10.01 -13.25
N VAL A 197 -3.04 -10.47 -14.47
CA VAL A 197 -4.04 -10.71 -15.52
C VAL A 197 -4.92 -11.89 -15.15
N THR A 198 -4.31 -13.02 -14.75
CA THR A 198 -5.04 -14.22 -14.31
C THR A 198 -5.98 -13.93 -13.12
N TRP A 199 -5.58 -13.03 -12.22
CA TRP A 199 -6.44 -12.61 -11.12
C TRP A 199 -7.73 -11.95 -11.61
N ILE A 200 -7.66 -11.09 -12.63
CA ILE A 200 -8.84 -10.44 -13.21
C ILE A 200 -9.72 -11.44 -13.94
N GLU A 201 -9.12 -12.37 -14.70
CA GLU A 201 -9.85 -13.45 -15.36
C GLU A 201 -10.63 -14.29 -14.34
N ALA A 202 -9.95 -14.75 -13.28
CA ALA A 202 -10.59 -15.51 -12.20
C ALA A 202 -11.65 -14.68 -11.45
N TRP A 203 -11.43 -13.38 -11.26
CA TRP A 203 -12.41 -12.49 -10.67
C TRP A 203 -13.68 -12.43 -11.50
N ASP A 204 -13.57 -12.23 -12.81
CA ASP A 204 -14.72 -12.11 -13.72
C ASP A 204 -15.47 -13.45 -13.87
N GLU A 205 -14.77 -14.58 -13.86
CA GLU A 205 -15.38 -15.92 -13.83
C GLU A 205 -16.22 -16.15 -12.57
N LEU A 206 -15.73 -15.71 -11.41
CA LEU A 206 -16.42 -15.85 -10.13
C LEU A 206 -17.47 -14.76 -9.87
N ASN A 207 -17.46 -13.68 -10.67
CA ASN A 207 -18.38 -12.55 -10.55
C ASN A 207 -18.98 -12.19 -11.92
N PRO A 208 -19.71 -13.11 -12.55
CA PRO A 208 -20.23 -12.87 -13.88
C PRO A 208 -21.24 -11.73 -13.85
N THR A 209 -21.02 -10.71 -14.68
CA THR A 209 -21.99 -9.67 -14.96
C THR A 209 -23.13 -10.22 -15.83
N GLY A 210 -24.25 -9.51 -15.95
CA GLY A 210 -25.39 -9.94 -16.77
C GLY A 210 -25.02 -10.36 -18.21
N GLU A 211 -24.00 -9.74 -18.79
CA GLU A 211 -23.47 -10.09 -20.13
C GLU A 211 -22.65 -11.40 -20.13
N ASN A 212 -21.94 -11.71 -19.05
CA ASN A 212 -21.12 -12.93 -18.93
C ASN A 212 -21.94 -14.16 -18.53
N LEU A 213 -23.03 -13.97 -17.77
CA LEU A 213 -24.02 -15.02 -17.49
C LEU A 213 -24.63 -15.58 -18.78
N ALA A 214 -24.90 -14.72 -19.78
CA ALA A 214 -25.41 -15.13 -21.08
C ALA A 214 -24.38 -16.00 -21.85
N LYS A 215 -23.08 -15.67 -21.80
CA LYS A 215 -22.02 -16.44 -22.46
C LYS A 215 -21.82 -17.83 -21.85
N LEU A 216 -21.89 -17.94 -20.51
CA LEU A 216 -21.81 -19.21 -19.77
C LEU A 216 -22.99 -20.13 -20.08
N SER A 217 -24.19 -19.57 -20.30
CA SER A 217 -25.37 -20.37 -20.66
C SER A 217 -25.30 -20.97 -22.07
N ILE A 218 -24.53 -20.36 -22.99
CA ILE A 218 -24.38 -20.81 -24.38
C ILE A 218 -23.29 -21.90 -24.52
N SER A 219 -22.26 -21.91 -23.65
CA SER A 219 -21.18 -22.91 -23.70
C SER A 219 -21.57 -24.28 -23.15
N ASN A 220 -22.56 -24.36 -22.24
CA ASN A 220 -23.02 -25.63 -21.66
C ASN A 220 -23.93 -26.46 -22.60
N GLY A 221 -24.12 -26.03 -23.86
CA GLY A 221 -24.99 -26.65 -24.85
C GLY A 221 -24.32 -27.59 -25.86
N LYS A 222 -23.11 -28.10 -25.62
CA LYS A 222 -22.50 -29.15 -26.46
C LYS A 222 -22.10 -30.38 -25.65
N THR A 223 -23.11 -31.18 -25.32
CA THR A 223 -22.95 -32.58 -24.95
C THR A 223 -22.54 -33.38 -26.20
N LYS A 224 -21.38 -34.03 -26.15
CA LYS A 224 -21.10 -35.24 -26.93
C LYS A 224 -21.26 -36.43 -25.99
#